data_AF-A0A6N9I2H5-F1
#
_entry.id   AF-A0A6N9I2H5-F1
#
_cell.length_a   1.000
_cell.length_b   1.000
_cell.length_c   1.000
_cell.angle_alpha   90.00
_cell.angle_beta   90.00
_cell.angle_gamma   90.00
#
_symmetry.space_group_name_H-M   'P 1'
#
loop_
_entity.id
_entity.type
_entity.pdbx_description
1 polymer ?
#
loop_
_entity_poly.entity_id
_entity_poly.type
_entity_poly.pdbx_seq_one_letter_code
_entity_poly.pdbx_strand_id
1 'polypeptide(L)'
;MQSTDYTYYFDPYTYQIDKNRYVYNADDNATYWLDDNGRLTSGNWRIEKAVTTGRALIGRSPYSWGGGRTPWSIAANQFDCSSFIHYIFASAGVILGNYQWATTYSEKDEGIAVDWSNMRRGDIFFFAYDGDYYDHVGMYLGNNLFLHDSPSSPTGGVGISSITGFWAEIANHVVRRVV
;
A
#
# COMPACT_ATOMS: atom_id res chain seq x y z
N MET A 1 34.41 -7.15 12.17
CA MET A 1 34.81 -6.31 11.03
C MET A 1 33.57 -6.04 10.20
N GLN A 2 33.31 -4.78 9.89
CA GLN A 2 32.07 -4.28 9.27
C GLN A 2 31.86 -4.92 7.88
N SER A 3 30.72 -5.59 7.64
CA SER A 3 30.21 -5.70 6.26
C SER A 3 29.49 -4.39 5.95
N THR A 4 30.07 -3.61 5.04
CA THR A 4 29.35 -2.52 4.38
C THR A 4 28.56 -3.16 3.24
N ASP A 5 27.32 -3.55 3.52
CA ASP A 5 26.44 -4.15 2.54
C ASP A 5 25.87 -3.06 1.62
N TYR A 6 26.14 -3.22 0.33
CA TYR A 6 25.67 -2.35 -0.74
C TYR A 6 24.35 -2.91 -1.30
N THR A 7 23.38 -2.05 -1.64
CA THR A 7 22.17 -2.47 -2.38
C THR A 7 22.34 -2.31 -3.88
N TYR A 8 22.01 -3.37 -4.58
CA TYR A 8 21.97 -3.55 -6.02
C TYR A 8 20.64 -3.04 -6.66
N TYR A 9 20.66 -2.28 -7.76
CA TYR A 9 19.49 -1.84 -8.55
C TYR A 9 19.65 -2.18 -10.03
N PHE A 10 18.55 -2.48 -10.72
CA PHE A 10 18.54 -2.77 -12.16
C PHE A 10 18.47 -1.46 -12.95
N ASP A 11 19.51 -1.15 -13.73
CA ASP A 11 19.57 0.00 -14.63
C ASP A 11 18.73 -0.28 -15.90
N PRO A 12 17.67 0.51 -16.17
CA PRO A 12 16.76 0.28 -17.29
C PRO A 12 17.35 0.66 -18.66
N TYR A 13 18.51 1.31 -18.74
CA TYR A 13 19.17 1.70 -19.98
C TYR A 13 20.30 0.75 -20.38
N THR A 14 20.97 0.15 -19.39
CA THR A 14 22.11 -0.76 -19.59
C THR A 14 21.79 -2.23 -19.30
N TYR A 15 20.65 -2.50 -18.64
CA TYR A 15 20.19 -3.83 -18.21
C TYR A 15 21.15 -4.55 -17.24
N GLN A 16 21.95 -3.79 -16.48
CA GLN A 16 22.89 -4.30 -15.47
C GLN A 16 22.48 -3.90 -14.05
N ILE A 17 23.18 -4.45 -13.05
CA ILE A 17 22.87 -4.27 -11.63
C ILE A 17 23.93 -3.40 -10.92
N ASP A 18 23.54 -2.30 -10.23
CA ASP A 18 24.43 -1.25 -9.65
C ASP A 18 24.17 -0.89 -8.16
N LYS A 19 25.09 -0.21 -7.42
CA LYS A 19 25.10 -0.18 -5.91
C LYS A 19 24.80 1.17 -5.17
N ASN A 20 23.84 1.28 -4.21
CA ASN A 20 23.76 2.38 -3.17
C ASN A 20 22.79 2.20 -1.95
N ARG A 21 23.08 2.83 -0.78
CA ARG A 21 22.38 2.66 0.55
C ARG A 21 21.03 3.40 0.72
N TYR A 22 20.74 4.36 -0.14
CA TYR A 22 19.46 5.06 -0.22
C TYR A 22 19.22 5.41 -1.68
N VAL A 23 17.96 5.43 -2.11
CA VAL A 23 17.57 5.91 -3.44
C VAL A 23 16.72 7.14 -3.26
N TYR A 24 17.21 8.27 -3.75
CA TYR A 24 16.34 9.42 -3.97
C TYR A 24 15.57 9.17 -5.26
N ASN A 25 14.25 9.17 -5.19
CA ASN A 25 13.40 9.15 -6.37
C ASN A 25 12.95 10.58 -6.65
N ALA A 26 13.33 11.08 -7.83
CA ALA A 26 12.97 12.42 -8.27
C ALA A 26 11.48 12.53 -8.65
N ASP A 27 10.83 11.43 -9.02
CA ASP A 27 9.45 11.42 -9.51
C ASP A 27 8.43 11.67 -8.39
N ASP A 28 8.77 11.31 -7.16
CA ASP A 28 7.93 11.51 -5.97
C ASP A 28 8.63 12.30 -4.85
N ASN A 29 9.81 12.86 -5.13
CA ASN A 29 10.63 13.63 -4.20
C ASN A 29 10.84 12.93 -2.84
N ALA A 30 10.90 11.59 -2.84
CA ALA A 30 11.08 10.78 -1.65
C ALA A 30 12.45 10.11 -1.62
N THR A 31 13.01 9.99 -0.40
CA THR A 31 14.16 9.14 -0.15
C THR A 31 13.69 7.80 0.38
N TYR A 32 14.15 6.76 -0.30
CA TYR A 32 13.80 5.39 -0.06
C TYR A 32 14.95 4.63 0.61
N TRP A 33 14.61 3.88 1.64
CA TRP A 33 15.52 3.01 2.36
C TRP A 33 15.46 1.60 1.78
N LEU A 34 16.59 0.93 1.71
CA LEU A 34 16.70 -0.43 1.20
C LEU A 34 17.12 -1.35 2.36
N ASP A 35 16.50 -2.52 2.45
CA ASP A 35 16.92 -3.56 3.40
C ASP A 35 18.25 -4.22 2.96
N ASP A 36 18.77 -5.13 3.77
CA ASP A 36 20.03 -5.85 3.50
C ASP A 36 19.98 -6.67 2.18
N ASN A 37 18.78 -6.91 1.63
CA ASN A 37 18.57 -7.59 0.35
C ASN A 37 18.27 -6.63 -0.81
N GLY A 38 18.34 -5.34 -0.56
CA GLY A 38 18.09 -4.31 -1.55
C GLY A 38 16.62 -4.02 -1.86
N ARG A 39 15.71 -4.41 -0.97
CA ARG A 39 14.27 -4.16 -1.14
C ARG A 39 13.87 -2.87 -0.45
N LEU A 40 12.98 -2.13 -1.11
CA LEU A 40 12.38 -0.94 -0.53
C LEU A 40 11.69 -1.24 0.82
N THR A 41 12.06 -0.48 1.84
CA THR A 41 11.54 -0.60 3.21
C THR A 41 11.25 0.77 3.80
N SER A 42 10.28 0.80 4.71
CA SER A 42 9.95 1.95 5.55
C SER A 42 10.87 2.08 6.78
N GLY A 43 11.63 1.03 7.10
CA GLY A 43 12.35 0.91 8.38
C GLY A 43 11.44 0.63 9.58
N ASN A 44 10.12 0.49 9.38
CA ASN A 44 9.14 0.18 10.42
C ASN A 44 8.58 -1.23 10.24
N TRP A 45 8.81 -2.11 11.22
CA TRP A 45 8.40 -3.51 11.13
C TRP A 45 6.89 -3.71 10.98
N ARG A 46 6.06 -2.77 11.46
CA ARG A 46 4.60 -2.86 11.34
C ARG A 46 4.16 -2.64 9.89
N ILE A 47 4.73 -1.64 9.24
CA ILE A 47 4.48 -1.36 7.82
C ILE A 47 4.93 -2.54 6.98
N GLU A 48 6.13 -3.07 7.22
CA GLU A 48 6.63 -4.22 6.45
C GLU A 48 5.80 -5.49 6.71
N LYS A 49 5.32 -5.70 7.94
CA LYS A 49 4.39 -6.80 8.24
C LYS A 49 3.08 -6.66 7.47
N ALA A 50 2.48 -5.47 7.44
CA ALA A 50 1.26 -5.21 6.68
C ALA A 50 1.47 -5.46 5.17
N VAL A 51 2.59 -4.96 4.61
CA VAL A 51 2.94 -5.19 3.21
C VAL A 51 3.14 -6.68 2.92
N THR A 52 3.89 -7.41 3.76
CA THR A 52 4.08 -8.85 3.59
C THR A 52 2.77 -9.61 3.65
N THR A 53 1.89 -9.30 4.61
CA THR A 53 0.57 -9.92 4.72
C THR A 53 -0.26 -9.67 3.44
N GLY A 54 -0.34 -8.43 2.98
CA GLY A 54 -1.11 -8.12 1.78
C GLY A 54 -0.53 -8.72 0.50
N ARG A 55 0.81 -8.76 0.36
CA ARG A 55 1.46 -9.41 -0.79
C ARG A 55 1.18 -10.91 -0.86
N ALA A 56 1.03 -11.57 0.29
CA ALA A 56 0.69 -12.99 0.34
C ALA A 56 -0.72 -13.28 -0.21
N LEU A 57 -1.60 -12.28 -0.29
CA LEU A 57 -2.96 -12.40 -0.80
C LEU A 57 -3.09 -12.08 -2.30
N ILE A 58 -2.03 -11.57 -2.95
CA ILE A 58 -2.05 -11.23 -4.37
C ILE A 58 -2.39 -12.48 -5.21
N GLY A 59 -3.43 -12.37 -6.03
CA GLY A 59 -3.93 -13.46 -6.88
C GLY A 59 -4.62 -14.60 -6.11
N ARG A 60 -4.84 -14.44 -4.80
CA ARG A 60 -5.50 -15.43 -3.91
C ARG A 60 -6.76 -14.89 -3.24
N SER A 61 -6.91 -13.57 -3.20
CA SER A 61 -8.07 -12.87 -2.67
C SER A 61 -8.78 -12.14 -3.81
N PRO A 62 -9.83 -12.72 -4.43
CA PRO A 62 -10.65 -12.00 -5.39
C PRO A 62 -11.47 -10.91 -4.67
N TYR A 63 -11.76 -9.83 -5.39
CA TYR A 63 -12.54 -8.73 -4.83
C TYR A 63 -13.95 -9.20 -4.42
N SER A 64 -14.38 -8.80 -3.22
CA SER A 64 -15.70 -9.11 -2.66
C SER A 64 -16.28 -7.88 -1.97
N TRP A 65 -17.24 -7.22 -2.61
CA TRP A 65 -17.92 -6.05 -2.05
C TRP A 65 -18.53 -6.37 -0.68
N GLY A 66 -18.16 -5.60 0.36
CA GLY A 66 -18.61 -5.87 1.72
C GLY A 66 -17.87 -7.02 2.44
N GLY A 67 -16.90 -7.65 1.77
CA GLY A 67 -16.03 -8.69 2.34
C GLY A 67 -15.24 -8.22 3.56
N GLY A 68 -14.52 -9.12 4.20
CA GLY A 68 -13.62 -8.80 5.33
C GLY A 68 -14.29 -8.32 6.63
N ARG A 69 -15.62 -8.22 6.69
CA ARG A 69 -16.37 -7.75 7.87
C ARG A 69 -16.98 -8.87 8.71
N THR A 70 -16.78 -10.12 8.32
CA THR A 70 -17.22 -11.30 9.06
C THR A 70 -16.06 -12.30 9.21
N PRO A 71 -16.05 -13.13 10.27
CA PRO A 71 -15.05 -14.18 10.40
C PRO A 71 -14.98 -15.12 9.19
N TRP A 72 -16.12 -15.41 8.56
CA TRP A 72 -16.20 -16.27 7.38
C TRP A 72 -15.51 -15.64 6.16
N SER A 73 -15.83 -14.38 5.83
CA SER A 73 -15.22 -13.69 4.68
C SER A 73 -13.72 -13.50 4.86
N ILE A 74 -13.27 -13.21 6.09
CA ILE A 74 -11.83 -13.12 6.42
C ILE A 74 -11.16 -14.48 6.20
N ALA A 75 -11.73 -15.56 6.74
CA ALA A 75 -11.17 -16.91 6.58
C ALA A 75 -11.15 -17.38 5.11
N ALA A 76 -12.08 -16.88 4.30
CA ALA A 76 -12.15 -17.16 2.86
C ALA A 76 -11.24 -16.27 2.01
N ASN A 77 -10.46 -15.36 2.61
CA ASN A 77 -9.70 -14.31 1.91
C ASN A 77 -10.58 -13.52 0.93
N GLN A 78 -11.73 -13.07 1.40
CA GLN A 78 -12.65 -12.23 0.62
C GLN A 78 -12.74 -10.88 1.30
N PHE A 79 -12.22 -9.86 0.62
CA PHE A 79 -12.17 -8.49 1.11
C PHE A 79 -12.69 -7.52 0.05
N ASP A 80 -13.05 -6.32 0.49
CA ASP A 80 -13.05 -5.13 -0.35
C ASP A 80 -11.87 -4.23 0.01
N CYS A 81 -11.75 -3.08 -0.64
CA CYS A 81 -10.64 -2.15 -0.48
C CYS A 81 -10.35 -1.80 1.00
N SER A 82 -11.36 -1.28 1.72
CA SER A 82 -11.21 -0.85 3.11
C SER A 82 -10.99 -2.01 4.07
N SER A 83 -11.79 -3.07 3.98
CA SER A 83 -11.62 -4.23 4.87
C SER A 83 -10.28 -4.95 4.65
N PHE A 84 -9.72 -4.90 3.44
CA PHE A 84 -8.38 -5.37 3.15
C PHE A 84 -7.31 -4.51 3.85
N ILE A 85 -7.40 -3.18 3.73
CA ILE A 85 -6.48 -2.24 4.40
C ILE A 85 -6.53 -2.43 5.91
N HIS A 86 -7.73 -2.45 6.50
CA HIS A 86 -7.93 -2.79 7.90
C HIS A 86 -7.24 -4.11 8.29
N TYR A 87 -7.48 -5.19 7.54
CA TYR A 87 -6.94 -6.52 7.83
C TYR A 87 -5.40 -6.56 7.83
N ILE A 88 -4.75 -5.97 6.82
CA ILE A 88 -3.28 -6.01 6.73
C ILE A 88 -2.63 -5.22 7.86
N PHE A 89 -3.18 -4.06 8.24
CA PHE A 89 -2.70 -3.27 9.38
C PHE A 89 -2.98 -3.97 10.71
N ALA A 90 -4.16 -4.57 10.87
CA ALA A 90 -4.51 -5.34 12.07
C ALA A 90 -3.55 -6.53 12.28
N SER A 91 -3.11 -7.18 11.19
CA SER A 91 -2.09 -8.25 11.23
C SER A 91 -0.71 -7.77 11.75
N ALA A 92 -0.46 -6.46 11.70
CA ALA A 92 0.72 -5.79 12.22
C ALA A 92 0.47 -5.10 13.57
N GLY A 93 -0.69 -5.34 14.17
CA GLY A 93 -1.11 -4.75 15.44
C GLY A 93 -1.42 -3.25 15.36
N VAL A 94 -1.81 -2.74 14.19
CA VAL A 94 -2.28 -1.37 13.95
C VAL A 94 -3.77 -1.46 13.65
N ILE A 95 -4.62 -0.89 14.51
CA ILE A 95 -6.07 -1.06 14.44
C ILE A 95 -6.71 0.21 13.89
N LEU A 96 -7.30 0.13 12.69
CA LEU A 96 -7.98 1.22 11.99
C LEU A 96 -9.50 1.20 12.31
N GLY A 97 -9.83 1.25 13.60
CA GLY A 97 -11.20 1.07 14.09
C GLY A 97 -11.66 -0.39 14.11
N ASN A 98 -12.98 -0.61 14.11
CA ASN A 98 -13.57 -1.95 14.21
C ASN A 98 -13.76 -2.56 12.82
N TYR A 99 -13.19 -3.76 12.60
CA TYR A 99 -13.21 -4.44 11.30
C TYR A 99 -14.61 -4.67 10.74
N GLN A 100 -15.64 -4.84 11.59
CA GLN A 100 -17.03 -5.05 11.15
C GLN A 100 -17.63 -3.79 10.50
N TRP A 101 -17.04 -2.62 10.75
CA TRP A 101 -17.49 -1.32 10.26
C TRP A 101 -16.45 -0.63 9.38
N ALA A 102 -15.38 -1.35 9.01
CA ALA A 102 -14.33 -0.81 8.15
C ALA A 102 -14.94 -0.37 6.82
N THR A 103 -14.84 0.90 6.48
CA THR A 103 -15.27 1.51 5.22
C THR A 103 -14.22 2.54 4.82
N THR A 104 -14.17 2.93 3.55
CA THR A 104 -13.31 4.04 3.10
C THR A 104 -13.56 5.31 3.92
N TYR A 105 -14.84 5.58 4.22
CA TYR A 105 -15.26 6.68 5.09
C TYR A 105 -14.80 6.58 6.53
N SER A 106 -14.72 5.38 7.13
CA SER A 106 -14.19 5.24 8.48
C SER A 106 -12.67 5.42 8.52
N GLU A 107 -11.97 4.93 7.49
CA GLU A 107 -10.51 4.97 7.43
C GLU A 107 -9.97 6.37 7.10
N LYS A 108 -10.77 7.22 6.45
CA LYS A 108 -10.34 8.57 6.06
C LYS A 108 -9.97 9.47 7.23
N ASP A 109 -10.35 9.14 8.46
CA ASP A 109 -10.06 9.94 9.67
C ASP A 109 -9.05 9.28 10.60
N GLU A 110 -8.51 8.12 10.22
CA GLU A 110 -7.49 7.40 10.99
C GLU A 110 -6.11 8.05 10.87
N GLY A 111 -5.29 7.92 11.93
CA GLY A 111 -3.92 8.42 11.95
C GLY A 111 -3.81 9.95 11.83
N ILE A 112 -2.76 10.43 11.17
CA ILE A 112 -2.52 11.86 10.92
C ILE A 112 -2.64 12.20 9.43
N ALA A 113 -3.15 13.40 9.11
CA ALA A 113 -3.14 13.90 7.73
C ALA A 113 -1.71 14.14 7.23
N VAL A 114 -1.46 13.83 5.97
CA VAL A 114 -0.18 14.06 5.29
C VAL A 114 -0.47 14.71 3.93
N ASP A 115 0.38 15.65 3.51
CA ASP A 115 0.29 16.20 2.16
C ASP A 115 0.60 15.11 1.13
N TRP A 116 -0.11 15.11 -0.01
CA TRP A 116 0.10 14.14 -1.08
C TRP A 116 1.57 13.99 -1.50
N SER A 117 2.29 15.12 -1.63
CA SER A 117 3.71 15.15 -2.00
C SER A 117 4.66 14.62 -0.92
N ASN A 118 4.15 14.40 0.31
CA ASN A 118 4.91 13.90 1.46
C ASN A 118 4.53 12.44 1.80
N MET A 119 3.79 11.78 0.91
CA MET A 119 3.36 10.39 1.07
C MET A 119 4.57 9.45 1.10
N ARG A 120 4.53 8.48 2.00
CA ARG A 120 5.59 7.49 2.24
C ARG A 120 5.02 6.10 2.29
N ARG A 121 5.87 5.11 2.03
CA ARG A 121 5.51 3.70 2.13
C ARG A 121 4.79 3.42 3.46
N GLY A 122 3.61 2.81 3.38
CA GLY A 122 2.75 2.52 4.53
C GLY A 122 1.68 3.58 4.81
N ASP A 123 1.73 4.75 4.19
CA ASP A 123 0.60 5.68 4.23
C ASP A 123 -0.57 5.08 3.46
N ILE A 124 -1.80 5.31 3.93
CA ILE A 124 -3.02 5.00 3.19
C ILE A 124 -3.51 6.25 2.49
N PHE A 125 -4.10 6.08 1.31
CA PHE A 125 -4.60 7.18 0.51
C PHE A 125 -5.83 6.76 -0.28
N PHE A 126 -6.59 7.75 -0.70
CA PHE A 126 -7.96 7.56 -1.18
C PHE A 126 -8.15 8.02 -2.62
N PHE A 127 -9.20 7.52 -3.24
CA PHE A 127 -9.61 7.85 -4.60
C PHE A 127 -11.11 8.15 -4.65
N ALA A 128 -11.52 8.95 -5.62
CA ALA A 128 -12.90 9.33 -5.88
C ALA A 128 -13.39 8.66 -7.17
N TYR A 129 -14.26 7.66 -7.05
CA TYR A 129 -14.90 6.98 -8.17
C TYR A 129 -16.29 7.61 -8.40
N ASP A 130 -16.95 7.43 -9.55
CA ASP A 130 -18.39 7.71 -9.81
C ASP A 130 -19.11 8.87 -9.04
N GLY A 131 -18.44 9.99 -8.75
CA GLY A 131 -18.99 11.15 -8.03
C GLY A 131 -18.97 11.09 -6.49
N ASP A 132 -18.49 10.02 -5.85
CA ASP A 132 -18.22 9.99 -4.40
C ASP A 132 -16.73 10.29 -4.15
N TYR A 133 -16.46 11.13 -3.15
CA TYR A 133 -15.12 11.59 -2.83
C TYR A 133 -14.28 10.50 -2.13
N TYR A 134 -14.87 9.43 -1.58
CA TYR A 134 -14.17 8.36 -0.86
C TYR A 134 -14.63 6.95 -1.27
N ASP A 135 -14.31 6.52 -2.48
CA ASP A 135 -14.75 5.20 -2.98
C ASP A 135 -13.72 4.09 -2.85
N HIS A 136 -12.45 4.44 -2.92
CA HIS A 136 -11.39 3.45 -2.93
C HIS A 136 -10.22 3.89 -2.05
N VAL A 137 -9.51 2.92 -1.50
CA VAL A 137 -8.36 3.11 -0.62
C VAL A 137 -7.24 2.15 -1.00
N GLY A 138 -6.00 2.62 -0.87
CA GLY A 138 -4.80 1.83 -1.08
C GLY A 138 -3.71 2.18 -0.08
N MET A 139 -2.77 1.26 0.12
CA MET A 139 -1.55 1.50 0.90
C MET A 139 -0.40 1.81 -0.05
N TYR A 140 0.23 2.96 0.11
CA TYR A 140 1.36 3.37 -0.70
C TYR A 140 2.57 2.47 -0.43
N LEU A 141 3.22 2.01 -1.49
CA LEU A 141 4.42 1.17 -1.42
C LEU A 141 5.70 1.95 -1.66
N GLY A 142 5.61 3.18 -2.19
CA GLY A 142 6.72 3.93 -2.78
C GLY A 142 6.76 3.80 -4.31
N ASN A 143 7.48 4.69 -4.98
CA ASN A 143 7.68 4.73 -6.43
C ASN A 143 6.37 4.75 -7.23
N ASN A 144 5.38 5.54 -6.79
CA ASN A 144 4.05 5.58 -7.39
C ASN A 144 3.33 4.21 -7.42
N LEU A 145 3.75 3.24 -6.60
CA LEU A 145 3.08 1.94 -6.49
C LEU A 145 2.24 1.87 -5.23
N PHE A 146 1.15 1.12 -5.29
CA PHE A 146 0.28 0.89 -4.13
C PHE A 146 -0.33 -0.51 -4.12
N LEU A 147 -0.63 -0.99 -2.92
CA LEU A 147 -1.30 -2.26 -2.65
C LEU A 147 -2.75 -2.00 -2.30
N HIS A 148 -3.67 -2.72 -2.92
CA HIS A 148 -5.11 -2.53 -2.75
C HIS A 148 -5.89 -3.80 -3.14
N ASP A 149 -7.19 -3.85 -2.81
CA ASP A 149 -8.13 -4.84 -3.31
C ASP A 149 -9.19 -4.17 -4.20
N SER A 150 -9.23 -4.50 -5.48
CA SER A 150 -10.11 -3.86 -6.47
C SER A 150 -10.40 -4.79 -7.64
N PRO A 151 -11.61 -4.75 -8.24
CA PRO A 151 -11.88 -5.43 -9.49
C PRO A 151 -11.02 -4.88 -10.65
N SER A 152 -10.54 -3.63 -10.53
CA SER A 152 -9.68 -2.96 -11.54
C SER A 152 -8.19 -3.18 -11.29
N SER A 153 -7.80 -3.98 -10.29
CA SER A 153 -6.41 -4.38 -10.13
C SER A 153 -6.02 -5.43 -11.19
N PRO A 154 -4.71 -5.66 -11.45
CA PRO A 154 -4.26 -6.69 -12.39
C PRO A 154 -4.73 -8.11 -12.09
N THR A 155 -5.23 -8.36 -10.87
CA THR A 155 -5.70 -9.68 -10.41
C THR A 155 -7.23 -9.78 -10.30
N GLY A 156 -7.96 -8.68 -10.48
CA GLY A 156 -9.40 -8.60 -10.15
C GLY A 156 -9.70 -8.75 -8.65
N GLY A 157 -8.71 -8.44 -7.81
CA GLY A 157 -8.78 -8.55 -6.35
C GLY A 157 -7.58 -7.87 -5.69
N VAL A 158 -6.97 -8.51 -4.69
CA VAL A 158 -5.73 -8.00 -4.08
C VAL A 158 -4.61 -7.99 -5.13
N GLY A 159 -4.05 -6.80 -5.35
CA GLY A 159 -3.05 -6.55 -6.39
C GLY A 159 -2.21 -5.30 -6.12
N ILE A 160 -1.19 -5.10 -6.96
CA ILE A 160 -0.36 -3.89 -6.96
C ILE A 160 -0.62 -3.15 -8.27
N SER A 161 -0.90 -1.86 -8.14
CA SER A 161 -1.11 -0.94 -9.27
C SER A 161 -0.15 0.26 -9.17
N SER A 162 0.01 0.98 -10.27
CA SER A 162 0.71 2.27 -10.30
C SER A 162 -0.29 3.44 -10.27
N ILE A 163 0.08 4.54 -9.59
CA ILE A 163 -0.67 5.81 -9.56
C ILE A 163 -0.39 6.57 -10.87
N THR A 164 -0.79 5.98 -11.99
CA THR A 164 -0.63 6.53 -13.34
C THR A 164 -1.90 6.26 -14.14
N GLY A 165 -2.11 7.03 -15.21
CA GLY A 165 -3.30 6.92 -16.05
C GLY A 165 -4.57 7.04 -15.22
N PHE A 166 -5.46 6.05 -15.35
CA PHE A 166 -6.72 5.96 -14.62
C PHE A 166 -6.60 6.26 -13.13
N TRP A 167 -5.65 5.63 -12.42
CA TRP A 167 -5.50 5.82 -10.97
C TRP A 167 -5.03 7.23 -10.59
N ALA A 168 -4.27 7.90 -11.46
CA ALA A 168 -3.87 9.28 -11.24
C ALA A 168 -5.04 10.25 -11.47
N GLU A 169 -5.93 9.97 -12.44
CA GLU A 169 -7.08 10.81 -12.75
C GLU A 169 -8.11 10.86 -11.61
N ILE A 170 -8.24 9.76 -10.85
CA ILE A 170 -9.22 9.63 -9.76
C ILE A 170 -8.62 9.79 -8.35
N ALA A 171 -7.33 10.11 -8.23
CA ALA A 171 -6.71 10.34 -6.95
C ALA A 171 -7.33 11.58 -6.26
N ASN A 172 -7.86 11.42 -5.05
CA ASN A 172 -8.56 12.52 -4.37
C ASN A 172 -7.63 13.39 -3.50
N HIS A 173 -6.35 13.01 -3.40
CA HIS A 173 -5.28 13.65 -2.65
C HIS A 173 -5.40 13.64 -1.12
N VAL A 174 -6.29 12.82 -0.57
CA VAL A 174 -6.36 12.57 0.87
C VAL A 174 -5.39 11.44 1.23
N VAL A 175 -4.48 11.73 2.16
CA VAL A 175 -3.47 10.78 2.66
C VAL A 175 -3.49 10.75 4.18
N ARG A 176 -3.41 9.56 4.76
CA ARG A 176 -3.29 9.32 6.19
C ARG A 176 -2.08 8.46 6.51
N ARG A 177 -1.30 8.91 7.50
CA ARG A 177 -0.21 8.14 8.09
C ARG A 177 -0.69 7.49 9.38
N VAL A 178 -0.73 6.16 9.37
CA VAL A 178 -1.33 5.34 10.44
C VAL A 178 -0.29 4.66 11.33
N VAL A 179 1.00 4.84 11.04
CA VAL A 179 2.15 4.33 11.81
C VAL A 179 3.22 5.40 11.94
#